data_AF-A0A521ANJ2-F1
#
_entry.id   AF-A0A521ANJ2-F1
#
_cell.length_a   1.000
_cell.length_b   1.000
_cell.length_c   1.000
_cell.angle_alpha   90.00
_cell.angle_beta   90.00
_cell.angle_gamma   90.00
#
_symmetry.space_group_name_H-M   'P 1'
#
loop_
_entity.id
_entity.type
_entity.pdbx_description
1 polymer ?
#
loop_
_entity_poly.entity_id
_entity_poly.type
_entity_poly.pdbx_seq_one_letter_code
_entity_poly.pdbx_strand_id
1 'polypeptide(L)'
;MRQTNLRHPKMTRLQSSQIRLRSIPMDKIWPNPPSIILAFTELEQDEMYGMIPDSFIPRYLETAITFGKNAAFHERYNENLPHLMNRLMKSGIRVRFIKRNNTESTEWVRAQYRRKPPTIEIHQSSMDQLRNFFDRSGYSVIEDDLIALHLYHEWFHHLEESTLGHTDQRVPKVQTKRWGPFSLRQRIHRLREIAAHAFTQEAMGLTWSPLLLDHIILFTERGWSKSRIREHFQQLKEKYTALMEHIEDPSP
;
A
#
# COMPACT_ATOMS: atom_id res chain seq x y z
N MET A 1 -47.71 12.57 -43.70
CA MET A 1 -47.15 11.29 -43.19
C MET A 1 -46.17 11.60 -42.08
N ARG A 2 -46.32 10.95 -40.92
CA ARG A 2 -45.72 11.31 -39.64
C ARG A 2 -44.23 10.95 -39.56
N GLN A 3 -43.40 11.91 -39.15
CA GLN A 3 -42.03 11.64 -38.70
C GLN A 3 -42.06 11.00 -37.30
N THR A 4 -41.52 9.79 -37.19
CA THR A 4 -41.37 9.05 -35.95
C THR A 4 -40.13 9.56 -35.20
N ASN A 5 -40.36 10.41 -34.19
CA ASN A 5 -39.33 10.78 -33.22
C ASN A 5 -38.97 9.57 -32.35
N LEU A 6 -37.83 8.94 -32.65
CA LEU A 6 -37.15 7.99 -31.76
C LEU A 6 -36.64 8.75 -30.53
N ARG A 7 -37.42 8.76 -29.45
CA ARG A 7 -36.94 9.17 -28.13
C ARG A 7 -36.03 8.08 -27.60
N HIS A 8 -34.72 8.28 -27.70
CA HIS A 8 -33.76 7.54 -26.88
C HIS A 8 -34.03 7.86 -25.40
N PRO A 9 -34.10 6.86 -24.52
CA PRO A 9 -34.21 7.11 -23.10
C PRO A 9 -32.93 7.82 -22.64
N LYS A 10 -33.08 9.03 -22.10
CA LYS A 10 -32.03 9.67 -21.32
C LYS A 10 -31.72 8.71 -20.17
N MET A 11 -30.55 8.06 -20.22
CA MET A 11 -29.98 7.43 -19.05
C MET A 11 -29.74 8.52 -18.02
N THR A 12 -30.67 8.64 -17.09
CA THR A 12 -30.54 9.44 -15.88
C THR A 12 -29.30 8.90 -15.16
N ARG A 13 -28.20 9.66 -15.23
CA ARG A 13 -27.00 9.42 -14.42
C ARG A 13 -27.47 9.54 -12.97
N LEU A 14 -27.77 8.42 -12.32
CA LEU A 14 -27.97 8.38 -10.87
C LEU A 14 -26.79 9.11 -10.28
N GLN A 15 -27.04 10.22 -9.58
CA GLN A 15 -26.01 10.86 -8.76
C GLN A 15 -25.61 9.83 -7.70
N SER A 16 -24.56 9.07 -7.97
CA SER A 16 -23.98 8.16 -7.01
C SER A 16 -23.51 9.00 -5.83
N SER A 17 -24.19 8.90 -4.69
CA SER A 17 -23.70 9.47 -3.45
C SER A 17 -22.27 8.97 -3.23
N GLN A 18 -21.31 9.87 -3.09
CA GLN A 18 -19.93 9.49 -2.81
C GLN A 18 -19.87 8.77 -1.47
N ILE A 19 -19.02 7.74 -1.38
CA ILE A 19 -18.87 6.92 -0.18
C ILE A 19 -17.46 6.99 0.38
N ARG A 20 -17.34 6.72 1.69
CA ARG A 20 -16.07 6.69 2.40
C ARG A 20 -15.25 5.47 2.00
N LEU A 21 -13.94 5.63 1.92
CA LEU A 21 -13.01 4.56 1.55
C LEU A 21 -13.05 3.39 2.56
N ARG A 22 -13.15 3.71 3.85
CA ARG A 22 -13.27 2.70 4.93
C ARG A 22 -14.54 1.86 4.86
N SER A 23 -15.56 2.33 4.14
CA SER A 23 -16.84 1.62 3.98
C SER A 23 -16.86 0.67 2.78
N ILE A 24 -15.79 0.63 1.98
CA ILE A 24 -15.69 -0.26 0.81
C ILE A 24 -15.49 -1.71 1.28
N PRO A 25 -16.41 -2.64 0.94
CA PRO A 25 -16.26 -4.04 1.30
C PRO A 25 -15.33 -4.75 0.32
N MET A 26 -14.01 -4.50 0.44
CA MET A 26 -13.02 -4.98 -0.52
C MET A 26 -13.02 -6.50 -0.70
N ASP A 27 -13.35 -7.26 0.35
CA ASP A 27 -13.52 -8.72 0.36
C ASP A 27 -14.63 -9.22 -0.58
N LYS A 28 -15.66 -8.40 -0.82
CA LYS A 28 -16.73 -8.73 -1.78
C LYS A 28 -16.34 -8.42 -3.22
N ILE A 29 -15.41 -7.49 -3.41
CA ILE A 29 -15.01 -6.96 -4.72
C ILE A 29 -13.79 -7.71 -5.25
N TRP A 30 -12.85 -8.07 -4.39
CA TRP A 30 -11.58 -8.68 -4.74
C TRP A 30 -11.20 -9.77 -3.71
N PRO A 31 -10.42 -10.78 -4.10
CA PRO A 31 -9.78 -11.66 -3.13
C PRO A 31 -8.96 -10.82 -2.15
N ASN A 32 -9.25 -10.96 -0.86
CA ASN A 32 -8.67 -10.18 0.23
C ASN A 32 -7.87 -11.11 1.15
N PRO A 33 -6.62 -11.46 0.79
CA PRO A 33 -5.76 -12.27 1.63
C PRO A 33 -5.39 -11.52 2.93
N PRO A 34 -5.05 -12.23 4.03
CA PRO A 34 -4.59 -11.60 5.25
C PRO A 34 -3.38 -10.69 5.03
N SER A 35 -3.26 -9.60 5.81
CA SER A 35 -2.17 -8.62 5.66
C SER A 35 -0.77 -9.24 5.71
N ILE A 36 -0.58 -10.33 6.45
CA ILE A 36 0.70 -11.05 6.53
C ILE A 36 1.11 -11.66 5.18
N ILE A 37 0.15 -12.13 4.38
CA ILE A 37 0.42 -12.71 3.05
C ILE A 37 0.79 -11.61 2.06
N LEU A 38 0.15 -10.45 2.14
CA LEU A 38 0.51 -9.27 1.33
C LEU A 38 1.88 -8.71 1.75
N ALA A 39 2.16 -8.67 3.05
CA ALA A 39 3.47 -8.26 3.54
C ALA A 39 4.57 -9.23 3.08
N PHE A 40 4.28 -10.53 3.03
CA PHE A 40 5.19 -11.53 2.49
C PHE A 40 5.51 -11.26 1.01
N THR A 41 4.52 -10.93 0.17
CA THR A 41 4.78 -10.58 -1.22
C THR A 41 5.63 -9.32 -1.40
N GLU A 42 5.45 -8.32 -0.53
CA GLU A 42 6.26 -7.11 -0.54
C GLU A 42 7.71 -7.40 -0.11
N LEU A 43 7.88 -8.28 0.89
CA LEU A 43 9.19 -8.75 1.33
C LEU A 43 9.94 -9.51 0.24
N GLU A 44 9.25 -10.32 -0.57
CA GLU A 44 9.83 -11.03 -1.72
C GLU A 44 10.38 -10.10 -2.81
N GLN A 45 9.94 -8.84 -2.85
CA GLN A 45 10.47 -7.81 -3.77
C GLN A 45 11.75 -7.14 -3.24
N ASP A 46 12.26 -7.54 -2.08
CA ASP A 46 13.51 -7.00 -1.54
C ASP A 46 14.70 -7.67 -2.22
N GLU A 47 15.70 -6.88 -2.62
CA GLU A 47 16.92 -7.41 -3.25
C GLU A 47 17.63 -8.44 -2.37
N MET A 48 17.49 -8.29 -1.04
CA MET A 48 18.13 -9.15 -0.06
C MET A 48 17.26 -10.34 0.37
N TYR A 49 16.05 -10.50 -0.19
CA TYR A 49 15.09 -11.53 0.21
C TYR A 49 15.71 -12.94 0.21
N GLY A 50 16.40 -13.31 -0.88
CA GLY A 50 17.01 -14.63 -1.01
C GLY A 50 18.15 -14.93 -0.02
N MET A 51 18.56 -13.94 0.78
CA MET A 51 19.56 -14.09 1.83
C MET A 51 18.92 -14.16 3.23
N ILE A 52 17.61 -13.93 3.36
CA ILE A 52 16.89 -14.02 4.63
C ILE A 52 16.73 -15.50 4.97
N PRO A 53 17.20 -15.98 6.14
CA PRO A 53 16.86 -17.32 6.59
C PRO A 53 15.36 -17.45 6.79
N ASP A 54 14.76 -18.55 6.31
CA ASP A 54 13.32 -18.81 6.37
C ASP A 54 12.74 -18.61 7.78
N SER A 55 13.44 -19.08 8.81
CA SER A 55 13.05 -18.92 10.23
C SER A 55 12.96 -17.47 10.71
N PHE A 56 13.54 -16.50 9.99
CA PHE A 56 13.47 -15.07 10.32
C PHE A 56 12.33 -14.34 9.62
N ILE A 57 11.80 -14.90 8.52
CA ILE A 57 10.76 -14.27 7.71
C ILE A 57 9.52 -13.90 8.56
N PRO A 58 8.92 -14.79 9.37
CA PRO A 58 7.71 -14.47 10.12
C PRO A 58 7.94 -13.29 11.07
N ARG A 59 9.04 -13.32 11.82
CA ARG A 59 9.42 -12.25 12.74
C ARG A 59 9.61 -10.91 12.02
N TYR A 60 10.20 -10.90 10.83
CA TYR A 60 10.43 -9.66 10.07
C TYR A 60 9.11 -9.02 9.67
N LEU A 61 8.20 -9.82 9.13
CA LEU A 61 6.87 -9.37 8.72
C LEU A 61 6.05 -8.87 9.92
N GLU A 62 5.98 -9.65 11.00
CA GLU A 62 5.26 -9.28 12.22
C GLU A 62 5.82 -8.00 12.84
N THR A 63 7.14 -7.84 12.86
CA THR A 63 7.80 -6.64 13.39
C THR A 63 7.40 -5.40 12.57
N ALA A 64 7.45 -5.49 11.24
CA ALA A 64 7.08 -4.37 10.37
C ALA A 64 5.60 -3.99 10.49
N ILE A 65 4.71 -4.99 10.44
CA ILE A 65 3.25 -4.77 10.56
C ILE A 65 2.91 -4.15 11.92
N THR A 66 3.44 -4.74 13.01
CA THR A 66 3.17 -4.26 14.37
C THR A 66 3.71 -2.86 14.59
N PHE A 67 4.90 -2.56 14.05
CA PHE A 67 5.49 -1.24 14.16
C PHE A 67 4.63 -0.18 13.45
N GLY A 68 4.20 -0.43 12.22
CA GLY A 68 3.30 0.46 11.49
C GLY A 68 1.97 0.70 12.24
N LYS A 69 1.33 -0.36 12.71
CA LYS A 69 0.08 -0.26 13.50
C LYS A 69 0.26 0.56 14.77
N ASN A 70 1.33 0.29 15.54
CA ASN A 70 1.59 1.01 16.78
C ASN A 70 1.87 2.50 16.54
N ALA A 71 2.57 2.83 15.45
CA ALA A 71 2.80 4.22 15.06
C ALA A 71 1.49 4.98 14.76
N ALA A 72 0.45 4.29 14.31
CA ALA A 72 -0.84 4.90 13.95
C ALA A 72 -1.73 5.26 15.15
N PHE A 73 -1.39 4.82 16.37
CA PHE A 73 -2.27 4.94 17.55
C PHE A 73 -2.73 6.39 17.84
N HIS A 74 -1.86 7.38 17.59
CA HIS A 74 -2.16 8.81 17.76
C HIS A 74 -2.37 9.58 16.43
N GLU A 75 -2.55 8.86 15.34
CA GLU A 75 -2.59 9.40 13.97
C GLU A 75 -3.95 9.15 13.28
N ARG A 76 -4.97 8.74 14.04
CA ARG A 76 -6.29 8.37 13.48
C ARG A 76 -6.90 9.44 12.57
N TYR A 77 -7.40 8.99 11.43
CA TYR A 77 -8.10 9.79 10.44
C TYR A 77 -9.56 9.98 10.85
N ASN A 78 -9.89 11.21 11.22
CA ASN A 78 -11.26 11.61 11.59
C ASN A 78 -12.07 12.07 10.36
N GLU A 79 -11.81 11.51 9.18
CA GLU A 79 -12.47 11.86 7.91
C GLU A 79 -12.41 13.35 7.55
N ASN A 80 -11.34 14.02 7.97
CA ASN A 80 -11.14 15.45 7.85
C ASN A 80 -9.76 15.73 7.23
N LEU A 81 -9.73 15.76 5.90
CA LEU A 81 -8.51 16.06 5.15
C LEU A 81 -7.90 17.42 5.50
N PRO A 82 -8.66 18.52 5.67
CA PRO A 82 -8.09 19.80 6.13
C PRO A 82 -7.35 19.69 7.47
N HIS A 83 -7.85 18.89 8.41
CA HIS A 83 -7.16 18.66 9.68
C HIS A 83 -5.84 17.91 9.48
N LEU A 84 -5.82 16.87 8.64
CA LEU A 84 -4.59 16.15 8.26
C LEU A 84 -3.58 17.08 7.59
N MET A 85 -4.02 17.87 6.60
CA MET A 85 -3.19 18.90 5.94
C MET A 85 -2.55 19.85 6.96
N ASN A 86 -3.36 20.39 7.87
CA ASN A 86 -2.88 21.30 8.91
C ASN A 86 -1.86 20.63 9.84
N ARG A 87 -2.04 19.35 10.17
CA ARG A 87 -1.07 18.58 10.97
C ARG A 87 0.26 18.45 10.22
N LEU A 88 0.24 18.01 8.96
CA LEU A 88 1.43 17.88 8.12
C LEU A 88 2.19 19.21 7.99
N MET A 89 1.46 20.30 7.75
CA MET A 89 2.04 21.65 7.65
C MET A 89 2.69 22.10 8.96
N LYS A 90 2.06 21.84 10.12
CA LYS A 90 2.65 22.13 11.44
C LYS A 90 3.92 21.32 11.71
N SER A 91 4.04 20.13 11.12
CA SER A 91 5.25 19.30 11.15
C SER A 91 6.29 19.72 10.09
N GLY A 92 6.09 20.84 9.40
CA GLY A 92 7.03 21.38 8.42
C GLY A 92 6.98 20.69 7.05
N ILE A 93 5.96 19.87 6.79
CA ILE A 93 5.79 19.17 5.51
C ILE A 93 4.99 20.03 4.55
N ARG A 94 5.48 20.11 3.31
CA ARG A 94 4.75 20.67 2.17
C ARG A 94 4.05 19.56 1.41
N VAL A 95 2.81 19.78 0.97
CA VAL A 95 2.09 18.85 0.09
C VAL A 95 2.00 19.47 -1.30
N ARG A 96 2.36 18.70 -2.34
CA ARG A 96 2.33 19.14 -3.73
C ARG A 96 1.62 18.11 -4.60
N PHE A 97 0.70 18.57 -5.43
CA PHE A 97 0.08 17.76 -6.47
C PHE A 97 0.84 17.96 -7.78
N ILE A 98 1.41 16.87 -8.31
CA ILE A 98 2.26 16.90 -9.50
C ILE A 98 1.46 16.38 -10.69
N LYS A 99 1.29 17.22 -11.71
CA LYS A 99 0.84 16.79 -13.04
C LYS A 99 2.08 16.44 -13.85
N ARG A 100 2.27 15.16 -14.22
CA ARG A 100 3.32 14.80 -15.17
C ARG A 100 2.91 15.34 -16.55
N ASN A 101 3.77 16.14 -17.15
CA ASN A 101 3.74 16.34 -18.60
C ASN A 101 4.37 15.07 -19.21
N ASN A 102 3.74 14.51 -20.23
CA ASN A 102 4.21 13.29 -20.89
C ASN A 102 5.72 13.34 -21.19
N THR A 103 6.36 12.16 -21.12
CA THR A 103 7.77 11.80 -21.41
C THR A 103 8.69 11.70 -20.18
N GLU A 104 9.32 10.54 -20.04
CA GLU A 104 10.52 10.28 -19.21
C GLU A 104 10.37 9.98 -17.71
N SER A 105 9.65 8.91 -17.35
CA SER A 105 10.11 7.96 -16.32
C SER A 105 9.18 6.74 -16.26
N THR A 106 9.73 5.55 -16.44
CA THR A 106 9.08 4.23 -16.32
C THR A 106 8.73 3.84 -14.88
N GLU A 107 9.08 4.66 -13.90
CA GLU A 107 8.81 4.40 -12.49
C GLU A 107 7.41 4.92 -12.12
N TRP A 108 6.51 3.97 -11.83
CA TRP A 108 5.13 4.17 -11.41
C TRP A 108 5.06 4.64 -9.94
N VAL A 109 5.71 5.77 -9.64
CA VAL A 109 5.65 6.39 -8.31
C VAL A 109 4.29 7.07 -8.14
N ARG A 110 3.51 6.63 -7.15
CA ARG A 110 2.16 7.16 -6.87
C ARG A 110 2.18 8.42 -6.03
N ALA A 111 2.93 8.35 -4.94
CA ALA A 111 3.33 9.47 -4.11
C ALA A 111 4.77 9.23 -3.64
N GLN A 112 5.42 10.28 -3.16
CA GLN A 112 6.75 10.17 -2.57
C GLN A 112 7.02 11.27 -1.55
N TYR A 113 7.72 10.90 -0.49
CA TYR A 113 8.28 11.80 0.49
C TYR A 113 9.72 12.21 0.14
N ARG A 114 9.96 13.51 -0.01
CA ARG A 114 11.30 14.12 -0.11
C ARG A 114 11.71 14.71 1.22
N ARG A 115 12.90 14.36 1.71
CA ARG A 115 13.41 14.82 3.02
C ARG A 115 13.89 16.28 3.07
N LYS A 116 14.40 16.82 1.96
CA LYS A 116 15.06 18.15 1.93
C LYS A 116 14.57 19.01 0.75
N PRO A 117 13.65 19.97 0.99
CA PRO A 117 12.86 20.17 2.21
C PRO A 117 11.79 19.07 2.37
N PRO A 118 11.31 18.76 3.59
CA PRO A 118 10.20 17.82 3.82
C PRO A 118 9.00 18.13 2.92
N THR A 119 8.73 17.25 1.96
CA THR A 119 7.70 17.46 0.93
C THR A 119 7.07 16.13 0.55
N ILE A 120 5.75 16.04 0.58
CA ILE A 120 4.98 14.94 0.01
C ILE A 120 4.51 15.37 -1.38
N GLU A 121 4.89 14.61 -2.40
CA GLU A 121 4.44 14.81 -3.78
C GLU A 121 3.43 13.72 -4.13
N ILE A 122 2.21 14.10 -4.53
CA ILE A 122 1.16 13.18 -4.98
C ILE A 122 0.99 13.36 -6.49
N HIS A 123 1.12 12.28 -7.25
CA HIS A 123 0.95 12.33 -8.70
C HIS A 123 -0.54 12.32 -9.08
N GLN A 124 -0.96 13.24 -9.94
CA GLN A 124 -2.34 13.29 -10.44
C GLN A 124 -2.75 11.98 -11.12
N SER A 125 -1.83 11.34 -11.84
CA SER A 125 -2.06 10.04 -12.48
C SER A 125 -2.40 8.94 -11.47
N SER A 126 -1.84 8.99 -10.26
CA SER A 126 -2.19 8.06 -9.18
C SER A 126 -3.63 8.27 -8.71
N MET A 127 -4.03 9.53 -8.53
CA MET A 127 -5.40 9.88 -8.17
C MET A 127 -6.40 9.40 -9.22
N ASP A 128 -6.09 9.59 -10.49
CA ASP A 128 -6.94 9.16 -11.60
C ASP A 128 -7.00 7.62 -11.69
N GLN A 129 -5.88 6.92 -11.44
CA GLN A 129 -5.81 5.46 -11.37
C GLN A 129 -6.72 4.91 -10.24
N LEU A 130 -6.64 5.49 -9.04
CA LEU A 130 -7.49 5.10 -7.90
C LEU A 130 -8.97 5.35 -8.18
N ARG A 131 -9.32 6.54 -8.68
CA ARG A 131 -10.71 6.86 -9.05
C ARG A 131 -11.25 5.88 -10.08
N ASN A 132 -10.51 5.66 -11.17
CA ASN A 132 -10.89 4.72 -12.23
C ASN A 132 -11.05 3.29 -11.69
N PHE A 133 -10.17 2.85 -10.78
CA PHE A 133 -10.26 1.54 -10.15
C PHE A 133 -11.58 1.38 -9.36
N PHE A 134 -11.92 2.34 -8.50
CA PHE A 134 -13.14 2.27 -7.70
C PHE A 134 -14.41 2.46 -8.55
N ASP A 135 -14.40 3.38 -9.51
CA ASP A 135 -15.52 3.60 -10.43
C ASP A 135 -15.83 2.34 -11.25
N ARG A 136 -14.80 1.65 -11.77
CA ARG A 136 -14.96 0.37 -12.46
C ARG A 136 -15.43 -0.76 -11.54
N SER A 137 -15.17 -0.63 -10.24
CA SER A 137 -15.66 -1.54 -9.22
C SER A 137 -17.08 -1.19 -8.73
N GLY A 138 -17.70 -0.13 -9.28
CA GLY A 138 -19.06 0.32 -8.95
C GLY A 138 -19.15 1.27 -7.76
N TYR A 139 -18.03 1.87 -7.33
CA TYR A 139 -17.95 2.72 -6.15
C TYR A 139 -17.40 4.11 -6.49
N SER A 140 -18.17 5.15 -6.20
CA SER A 140 -17.67 6.53 -6.27
C SER A 140 -17.12 6.93 -4.90
N VAL A 141 -15.79 6.88 -4.75
CA VAL A 141 -15.13 7.17 -3.46
C VAL A 141 -14.89 8.67 -3.30
N ILE A 142 -15.04 9.18 -2.07
CA ILE A 142 -14.71 10.56 -1.72
C ILE A 142 -13.22 10.82 -1.99
N GLU A 143 -12.95 11.87 -2.78
CA GLU A 143 -11.60 12.23 -3.18
C GLU A 143 -10.66 12.49 -2.00
N ASP A 144 -11.17 13.13 -0.95
CA ASP A 144 -10.42 13.40 0.28
C ASP A 144 -9.82 12.14 0.90
N ASP A 145 -10.53 11.01 0.85
CA ASP A 145 -10.04 9.75 1.40
C ASP A 145 -8.94 9.15 0.52
N LEU A 146 -9.03 9.33 -0.81
CA LEU A 146 -7.96 8.89 -1.73
C LEU A 146 -6.69 9.72 -1.54
N ILE A 147 -6.83 11.02 -1.29
CA ILE A 147 -5.70 11.90 -0.95
C ILE A 147 -5.13 11.48 0.40
N ALA A 148 -5.98 11.29 1.42
CA ALA A 148 -5.58 10.86 2.76
C ALA A 148 -4.80 9.52 2.72
N LEU A 149 -5.20 8.58 1.87
CA LEU A 149 -4.50 7.30 1.67
C LEU A 149 -3.02 7.51 1.32
N HIS A 150 -2.72 8.35 0.34
CA HIS A 150 -1.33 8.65 -0.03
C HIS A 150 -0.60 9.44 1.05
N LEU A 151 -1.28 10.39 1.68
CA LEU A 151 -0.66 11.22 2.71
C LEU A 151 -0.26 10.43 3.94
N TYR A 152 -1.09 9.50 4.40
CA TYR A 152 -0.74 8.66 5.56
C TYR A 152 0.45 7.77 5.25
N HIS A 153 0.54 7.22 4.03
CA HIS A 153 1.70 6.44 3.59
C HIS A 153 2.98 7.26 3.68
N GLU A 154 2.99 8.44 3.05
CA GLU A 154 4.17 9.30 3.03
C GLU A 154 4.45 9.99 4.36
N TRP A 155 3.42 10.20 5.18
CA TRP A 155 3.54 10.71 6.55
C TRP A 155 4.29 9.71 7.43
N PHE A 156 4.02 8.41 7.29
CA PHE A 156 4.80 7.38 7.99
C PHE A 156 6.29 7.46 7.64
N HIS A 157 6.62 7.58 6.35
CA HIS A 157 8.01 7.72 5.91
C HIS A 157 8.69 8.95 6.50
N HIS A 158 7.96 10.07 6.63
CA HIS A 158 8.47 11.22 7.37
C HIS A 158 8.70 10.91 8.85
N LEU A 159 7.75 10.25 9.52
CA LEU A 159 7.86 9.88 10.94
C LEU A 159 9.05 8.97 11.19
N GLU A 160 9.32 8.00 10.32
CA GLU A 160 10.52 7.15 10.39
C GLU A 160 11.82 7.97 10.31
N GLU A 161 11.88 8.95 9.40
CA GLU A 161 13.06 9.80 9.20
C GLU A 161 13.26 10.83 10.32
N SER A 162 12.21 11.15 11.09
CA SER A 162 12.22 12.28 12.03
C SER A 162 12.14 11.88 13.50
N THR A 163 11.27 10.93 13.86
CA THR A 163 10.92 10.68 15.28
C THR A 163 10.91 9.21 15.66
N LEU A 164 10.48 8.30 14.79
CA LEU A 164 10.26 6.88 15.13
C LEU A 164 11.50 6.00 14.93
N GLY A 165 12.42 6.45 14.08
CA GLY A 165 13.49 5.61 13.53
C GLY A 165 12.99 4.63 12.47
N HIS A 166 13.90 4.05 11.69
CA HIS A 166 13.55 3.18 10.57
C HIS A 166 13.10 1.78 11.02
N THR A 167 12.08 1.25 10.36
CA THR A 167 11.54 -0.09 10.59
C THR A 167 12.59 -1.17 10.38
N ASP A 168 13.39 -1.06 9.33
CA ASP A 168 14.44 -2.02 8.96
C ASP A 168 15.59 -2.08 10.00
N GLN A 169 15.65 -1.12 10.93
CA GLN A 169 16.56 -1.11 12.07
C GLN A 169 16.04 -1.92 13.26
N ARG A 170 14.75 -2.26 13.28
CA ARG A 170 14.10 -3.04 14.36
C ARG A 170 14.38 -4.53 14.28
N VAL A 171 14.91 -5.00 13.16
CA VAL A 171 15.29 -6.40 12.95
C VAL A 171 16.80 -6.53 12.71
N PRO A 172 17.39 -7.73 12.91
CA PRO A 172 18.77 -7.99 12.55
C PRO A 172 19.03 -7.68 11.07
N LYS A 173 20.25 -7.22 10.76
CA LYS A 173 20.69 -7.14 9.36
C LYS A 173 20.91 -8.55 8.80
N VAL A 174 20.68 -8.71 7.52
CA VAL A 174 20.94 -9.97 6.81
C VAL A 174 22.36 -10.01 6.32
N GLN A 175 23.03 -11.15 6.48
CA GLN A 175 24.40 -11.33 6.06
C GLN A 175 24.44 -11.68 4.58
N THR A 176 25.15 -10.89 3.78
CA THR A 176 25.16 -11.03 2.31
C THR A 176 26.47 -11.59 1.78
N LYS A 177 27.60 -11.30 2.46
CA LYS A 177 28.91 -11.87 2.14
C LYS A 177 29.70 -12.12 3.42
N ARG A 178 30.55 -13.15 3.40
CA ARG A 178 31.51 -13.46 4.46
C ARG A 178 32.89 -13.70 3.85
N TRP A 179 33.89 -12.97 4.33
CA TRP A 179 35.28 -13.14 3.96
C TRP A 179 36.11 -13.25 5.25
N GLY A 180 36.37 -14.49 5.68
CA GLY A 180 37.07 -14.78 6.94
C GLY A 180 36.34 -14.18 8.16
N PRO A 181 37.00 -13.33 8.97
CA PRO A 181 36.37 -12.68 10.13
C PRO A 181 35.44 -11.52 9.75
N PHE A 182 35.46 -11.05 8.50
CA PHE A 182 34.63 -9.93 8.03
C PHE A 182 33.30 -10.45 7.46
N SER A 183 32.20 -9.80 7.84
CA SER A 183 30.87 -10.06 7.27
C SER A 183 30.23 -8.76 6.79
N LEU A 184 29.71 -8.76 5.57
CA LEU A 184 28.88 -7.69 5.05
C LEU A 184 27.43 -7.99 5.43
N ARG A 185 26.76 -6.99 6.02
CA ARG A 185 25.38 -7.09 6.44
C ARG A 185 24.55 -5.93 5.91
N GLN A 186 23.40 -6.25 5.31
CA GLN A 186 22.51 -5.28 4.68
C GLN A 186 21.14 -5.24 5.36
N ARG A 187 20.43 -4.13 5.18
CA ARG A 187 19.08 -3.90 5.69
C ARG A 187 18.06 -4.41 4.65
N ILE A 188 16.86 -4.73 5.12
CA ILE A 188 15.73 -5.12 4.29
C ILE A 188 14.81 -3.90 4.17
N HIS A 189 14.94 -3.18 3.07
CA HIS A 189 14.26 -1.90 2.88
C HIS A 189 12.75 -2.06 2.73
N ARG A 190 12.28 -3.17 2.16
CA ARG A 190 10.84 -3.46 2.00
C ARG A 190 10.06 -3.52 3.30
N LEU A 191 10.73 -3.74 4.44
CA LEU A 191 10.09 -3.65 5.76
C LEU A 191 9.51 -2.27 6.06
N ARG A 192 10.11 -1.21 5.51
CA ARG A 192 9.61 0.16 5.66
C ARG A 192 8.28 0.37 4.93
N GLU A 193 8.15 -0.15 3.71
CA GLU A 193 6.90 -0.08 2.95
C GLU A 193 5.79 -0.92 3.60
N ILE A 194 6.12 -2.11 4.11
CA ILE A 194 5.17 -2.94 4.87
C ILE A 194 4.63 -2.18 6.08
N ALA A 195 5.50 -1.49 6.83
CA ALA A 195 5.08 -0.70 7.97
C ALA A 195 4.27 0.54 7.56
N ALA A 196 4.61 1.21 6.45
CA ALA A 196 3.85 2.34 5.92
C ALA A 196 2.41 1.96 5.54
N HIS A 197 2.22 0.81 4.89
CA HIS A 197 0.89 0.29 4.58
C HIS A 197 0.11 -0.11 5.84
N ALA A 198 0.77 -0.77 6.79
CA ALA A 198 0.14 -1.14 8.07
C ALA A 198 -0.28 0.09 8.89
N PHE A 199 0.57 1.13 8.91
CA PHE A 199 0.27 2.42 9.51
C PHE A 199 -0.95 3.07 8.84
N THR A 200 -0.96 3.12 7.51
CA THR A 200 -2.06 3.72 6.74
C THR A 200 -3.37 2.98 6.97
N GLN A 201 -3.33 1.65 6.98
CA GLN A 201 -4.49 0.80 7.28
C GLN A 201 -5.10 1.16 8.64
N GLU A 202 -4.26 1.20 9.68
CA GLU A 202 -4.70 1.46 11.06
C GLU A 202 -5.14 2.91 11.26
N ALA A 203 -4.38 3.87 10.74
CA ALA A 203 -4.69 5.30 10.87
C ALA A 203 -6.03 5.63 10.20
N MET A 204 -6.31 5.06 9.03
CA MET A 204 -7.57 5.29 8.31
C MET A 204 -8.72 4.37 8.73
N GLY A 205 -8.47 3.38 9.60
CA GLY A 205 -9.47 2.41 10.03
C GLY A 205 -10.02 1.54 8.89
N LEU A 206 -9.14 1.12 7.97
CA LEU A 206 -9.52 0.30 6.82
C LEU A 206 -9.63 -1.19 7.21
N THR A 207 -10.67 -1.86 6.73
CA THR A 207 -10.88 -3.31 6.92
C THR A 207 -10.02 -4.17 5.98
N TRP A 208 -9.26 -3.54 5.09
CA TRP A 208 -8.37 -4.17 4.11
C TRP A 208 -7.04 -3.41 4.07
N SER A 209 -5.96 -4.09 3.70
CA SER A 209 -4.62 -3.48 3.64
C SER A 209 -4.47 -2.61 2.38
N PRO A 210 -3.97 -1.37 2.46
CA PRO A 210 -3.59 -0.57 1.30
C PRO A 210 -2.68 -1.30 0.32
N LEU A 211 -1.81 -2.20 0.81
CA LEU A 211 -0.95 -3.03 -0.03
C LEU A 211 -1.75 -3.95 -0.99
N LEU A 212 -2.96 -4.38 -0.59
CA LEU A 212 -3.86 -5.13 -1.47
C LEU A 212 -4.24 -4.32 -2.71
N LEU A 213 -4.55 -3.04 -2.52
CA LEU A 213 -4.94 -2.14 -3.60
C LEU A 213 -3.79 -1.97 -4.60
N ASP A 214 -2.55 -1.86 -4.09
CA ASP A 214 -1.34 -1.77 -4.88
C ASP A 214 -1.16 -2.99 -5.79
N HIS A 215 -1.26 -4.19 -5.22
CA HIS A 215 -1.20 -5.44 -5.97
C HIS A 215 -2.31 -5.58 -7.02
N ILE A 216 -3.56 -5.32 -6.65
CA ILE A 216 -4.69 -5.48 -7.59
C ILE A 216 -4.54 -4.52 -8.76
N ILE A 217 -4.24 -3.26 -8.50
CA ILE A 217 -4.05 -2.27 -9.56
C ILE A 217 -2.90 -2.71 -10.48
N LEU A 218 -1.73 -3.06 -9.91
CA LEU A 218 -0.59 -3.55 -10.68
C LEU A 218 -0.95 -4.76 -11.57
N PHE A 219 -1.66 -5.74 -11.02
CA PHE A 219 -2.04 -6.94 -11.78
C PHE A 219 -3.09 -6.64 -12.86
N THR A 220 -4.07 -5.79 -12.56
CA THR A 220 -5.08 -5.40 -13.55
C THR A 220 -4.49 -4.61 -14.71
N GLU A 221 -3.47 -3.77 -14.45
CA GLU A 221 -2.72 -3.06 -15.49
C GLU A 221 -1.85 -4.00 -16.34
N ARG A 222 -1.37 -5.10 -15.74
CA ARG A 222 -0.74 -6.21 -16.46
C ARG A 222 -1.75 -7.10 -17.22
N GLY A 223 -3.03 -6.73 -17.23
CA GLY A 223 -4.09 -7.45 -17.93
C GLY A 223 -4.54 -8.74 -17.24
N TRP A 224 -4.24 -8.92 -15.95
CA TRP A 224 -4.68 -10.11 -15.23
C TRP A 224 -6.19 -10.06 -14.95
N SER A 225 -6.86 -11.19 -15.15
CA SER A 225 -8.26 -11.36 -14.75
C SER A 225 -8.37 -11.47 -13.22
N LYS A 226 -9.57 -11.21 -12.70
CA LYS A 226 -9.88 -11.40 -11.28
C LYS A 226 -9.71 -12.85 -10.81
N SER A 227 -9.96 -13.84 -11.69
CA SER A 227 -9.72 -15.26 -11.37
C SER A 227 -8.23 -15.54 -11.21
N ARG A 228 -7.40 -15.05 -12.13
CA ARG A 228 -5.95 -15.21 -12.07
C ARG A 228 -5.34 -14.54 -10.83
N ILE A 229 -5.83 -13.35 -10.46
CA ILE A 229 -5.40 -12.66 -9.23
C ILE A 229 -5.77 -13.50 -7.99
N ARG A 230 -6.97 -14.09 -7.96
CA ARG A 230 -7.40 -14.97 -6.86
C ARG A 230 -6.51 -16.22 -6.75
N GLU A 231 -6.25 -16.88 -7.87
CA GLU A 231 -5.36 -18.06 -7.93
C GLU A 231 -3.96 -17.70 -7.44
N HIS A 232 -3.43 -16.55 -7.86
CA HIS A 232 -2.13 -16.07 -7.42
C HIS A 232 -2.07 -15.82 -5.91
N PHE A 233 -3.06 -15.13 -5.32
CA PHE A 233 -3.11 -14.95 -3.87
C PHE A 233 -3.28 -16.26 -3.09
N GLN A 234 -3.97 -17.24 -3.69
CA GLN A 234 -4.08 -18.58 -3.11
C GLN A 234 -2.73 -19.30 -3.09
N GLN A 235 -1.98 -19.27 -4.19
CA GLN A 235 -0.62 -19.83 -4.27
C GLN A 235 0.34 -19.18 -3.26
N LEU A 236 0.24 -17.86 -3.07
CA LEU A 236 1.04 -17.14 -2.09
C LEU A 236 0.71 -17.54 -0.66
N LYS A 237 -0.59 -17.75 -0.37
CA LYS A 237 -1.03 -18.28 0.93
C LYS A 237 -0.45 -19.67 1.16
N GLU A 238 -0.54 -20.56 0.19
CA GLU A 238 0.01 -21.92 0.28
C GLU A 238 1.53 -21.91 0.49
N LYS A 239 2.25 -21.07 -0.26
CA LYS A 239 3.69 -20.88 -0.10
C LYS A 239 4.06 -20.43 1.31
N TYR A 240 3.34 -19.44 1.85
CA TYR A 240 3.58 -18.96 3.21
C TYR A 240 3.23 -20.01 4.27
N THR A 241 2.15 -20.78 4.09
CA THR A 241 1.80 -21.88 4.99
C THR A 241 2.89 -22.95 5.00
N ALA A 242 3.37 -23.38 3.83
CA ALA A 242 4.44 -24.38 3.73
C ALA A 242 5.74 -23.90 4.39
N LEU A 243 6.07 -22.61 4.25
CA LEU A 243 7.19 -21.98 4.96
C LEU A 243 7.02 -22.10 6.48
N MET A 244 5.84 -21.79 7.01
CA MET A 244 5.55 -21.88 8.46
C MET A 244 5.63 -23.32 8.96
N GLU A 245 5.06 -24.27 8.22
CA GLU A 245 5.11 -25.71 8.56
C GLU A 245 6.56 -26.22 8.61
N HIS A 246 7.40 -25.82 7.65
CA HIS A 246 8.82 -26.20 7.64
C HIS A 246 9.61 -25.62 8.83
N ILE A 247 9.22 -24.45 9.34
CA ILE A 247 9.84 -23.83 10.51
C ILE A 247 9.43 -24.55 11.81
N GLU A 248 8.18 -25.03 11.89
CA GLU A 248 7.63 -25.72 13.06
C GLU A 248 8.07 -27.19 13.16
N ASP A 249 8.20 -27.88 12.02
CA ASP A 249 8.72 -29.24 11.90
C ASP A 249 9.89 -29.27 10.90
N PRO A 250 11.12 -28.95 11.34
CA PRO A 250 12.31 -29.12 10.54
C PRO A 250 12.63 -30.61 10.49
N SER A 251 11.84 -31.38 9.73
CA SER A 251 12.14 -32.78 9.47
C SER A 251 13.53 -32.89 8.81
N PRO A 252 14.38 -33.83 9.26
CA PRO A 252 15.81 -33.90 8.95
C PRO A 252 16.15 -34.26 7.50
#